data_AF-A0A962B4D7-F1
#
_entry.id   AF-A0A962B4D7-F1
#
_cell.length_a   1.000
_cell.length_b   1.000
_cell.length_c   1.000
_cell.angle_alpha   90.00
_cell.angle_beta   90.00
_cell.angle_gamma   90.00
#
_symmetry.space_group_name_H-M   'P 1'
#
loop_
_entity.id
_entity.type
_entity.pdbx_description
1 polymer ?
#
loop_
_entity_poly.entity_id
_entity_poly.type
_entity_poly.pdbx_seq_one_letter_code
_entity_poly.pdbx_strand_id
1 'polypeptide(L)' 'MILDSHCHCWARWPYEPPVPDPDSRAVAPQLLMEMETNGVERAVVICAGIGGNPDNNDYVVGEAAKAGGR' A
#
# COMPACT_ATOMS: atom_id res chain seq x y z
N MET A 1 7.29 -1.98 19.54
CA MET A 1 6.31 -2.37 18.52
C MET A 1 5.53 -1.14 18.12
N ILE A 2 5.71 -0.66 16.88
CA ILE A 2 4.88 0.37 16.28
C ILE A 2 3.91 -0.31 15.33
N LEU A 3 2.62 -0.02 15.48
CA LEU A 3 1.55 -0.47 14.59
C LEU A 3 1.01 0.76 13.86
N ASP A 4 1.09 0.76 12.54
CA ASP A 4 0.33 1.72 11.74
C ASP A 4 -1.12 1.24 11.68
N SER A 5 -2.02 1.97 12.33
CA SER A 5 -3.44 1.62 12.38
C SER A 5 -4.23 1.98 11.13
N HIS A 6 -3.65 2.77 10.20
CA HIS A 6 -4.35 3.19 8.99
C HIS A 6 -3.36 3.63 7.92
N CYS A 7 -3.23 2.81 6.89
CA CYS A 7 -2.55 3.20 5.66
C CYS A 7 -3.26 2.65 4.43
N HIS A 8 -2.77 3.03 3.25
CA HIS A 8 -3.27 2.57 1.96
C HIS A 8 -2.10 2.23 1.04
N CYS A 9 -2.31 1.27 0.14
CA CYS A 9 -1.43 1.05 -1.00
C CYS A 9 -2.25 0.63 -2.23
N TRP A 10 -1.73 0.95 -3.41
CA TRP A 10 -2.39 0.74 -4.69
C TRP A 10 -1.41 0.18 -5.72
N ALA A 11 -1.91 -0.54 -6.72
CA ALA A 11 -1.12 -0.95 -7.87
C ALA A 11 -0.81 0.22 -8.80
N ARG A 12 -1.68 1.25 -8.79
CA ARG A 12 -1.57 2.48 -9.57
C ARG A 12 -2.03 3.68 -8.76
N TRP A 13 -1.31 4.80 -8.85
CA TRP A 13 -1.65 6.07 -8.20
C TRP A 13 -3.10 6.50 -8.50
N PRO A 14 -3.96 6.70 -7.47
CA PRO A 14 -5.39 6.86 -7.70
C PRO A 14 -5.88 8.32 -7.74
N TYR A 15 -5.01 9.29 -7.46
CA TYR A 15 -5.40 10.68 -7.24
C TYR A 15 -5.09 11.59 -8.43
N GLU A 16 -5.86 12.67 -8.51
CA GLU A 16 -5.60 13.84 -9.35
C GLU A 16 -4.90 14.94 -8.53
N PRO A 17 -3.91 15.66 -9.08
CA PRO A 17 -3.35 15.51 -10.43
C PRO A 17 -2.54 14.22 -10.59
N PRO A 18 -2.32 13.73 -11.83
CA PRO A 18 -1.54 12.53 -12.05
C PRO A 18 -0.07 12.79 -11.73
N VAL A 19 0.64 11.72 -11.41
CA VAL A 19 2.10 11.70 -11.27
C VAL A 19 2.74 11.14 -12.55
N PRO A 20 3.99 11.49 -12.88
CA PRO A 20 4.66 10.98 -14.08
C PRO A 20 4.85 9.45 -14.10
N ASP A 21 4.89 8.81 -12.93
CA ASP A 21 5.18 7.39 -12.73
C ASP A 21 4.10 6.70 -11.86
N PRO A 22 2.84 6.61 -12.35
CA PRO A 22 1.70 6.20 -11.52
C PRO A 22 1.79 4.74 -11.03
N ASP A 23 2.55 3.89 -11.72
CA ASP A 23 2.71 2.47 -11.36
C ASP A 23 3.86 2.23 -10.36
N SER A 24 4.56 3.28 -9.93
CA SER A 24 5.65 3.20 -8.93
C SER A 24 5.29 3.84 -7.58
N ARG A 25 4.20 4.62 -7.51
CA ARG A 25 3.83 5.43 -6.33
C ARG A 25 2.79 4.72 -5.47
N ALA A 26 2.98 4.78 -4.16
CA ALA A 26 2.07 4.20 -3.16
C ALA A 26 1.86 2.68 -3.32
N VAL A 27 2.80 2.00 -3.95
CA VAL A 27 2.81 0.53 -4.10
C VAL A 27 3.22 -0.15 -2.81
N ALA A 28 2.80 -1.40 -2.60
CA ALA A 28 3.12 -2.15 -1.38
C ALA A 28 4.64 -2.25 -1.09
N PRO A 29 5.54 -2.45 -2.07
CA PRO A 29 6.99 -2.41 -1.81
C PRO A 29 7.48 -1.09 -1.22
N GLN A 30 6.90 0.04 -1.65
CA GLN A 30 7.24 1.35 -1.10
C GLN A 30 6.77 1.44 0.36
N LEU A 31 5.55 1.01 0.66
CA LEU A 31 5.02 0.96 2.03
C LEU A 31 5.92 0.11 2.95
N LEU A 32 6.35 -1.07 2.51
CA LEU A 32 7.23 -1.94 3.28
C LEU A 32 8.59 -1.29 3.57
N MET A 33 9.16 -0.59 2.59
CA MET A 33 10.42 0.15 2.76
C MET A 33 10.26 1.29 3.78
N GLU A 34 9.14 2.02 3.73
CA GLU A 34 8.84 3.07 4.72
C GLU A 34 8.64 2.47 6.12
N MET A 35 7.95 1.34 6.22
CA MET A 35 7.77 0.62 7.49
C MET A 35 9.12 0.20 8.10
N GLU A 36 10.03 -0.35 7.29
CA GLU A 36 11.37 -0.74 7.73
C GLU A 36 12.20 0.46 8.17
N THR A 37 12.19 1.53 7.38
CA THR A 37 12.91 2.77 7.67
C THR A 37 12.46 3.40 8.99
N ASN A 38 11.17 3.33 9.30
CA ASN A 38 10.58 3.98 10.47
C ASN A 38 10.34 3.04 11.66
N GLY A 39 10.72 1.76 11.56
CA GLY A 39 10.52 0.78 12.63
C GLY A 39 9.06 0.39 12.89
N VAL A 40 8.19 0.50 11.88
CA VAL A 40 6.80 0.00 11.91
C VAL A 40 6.82 -1.51 11.74
N GLU A 41 6.28 -2.23 12.73
CA GLU A 41 6.32 -3.68 12.79
C GLU A 41 5.14 -4.33 12.05
N ARG A 42 3.98 -3.68 12.09
CA ARG A 42 2.74 -4.10 11.44
C ARG A 42 1.96 -2.90 10.92
N ALA A 43 1.18 -3.10 9.87
CA ALA A 43 0.24 -2.10 9.37
C ALA A 43 -1.16 -2.66 9.13
N VAL A 44 -2.17 -1.83 9.34
CA VAL A 44 -3.55 -2.10 8.91
C VAL A 44 -3.79 -1.34 7.61
N VAL A 45 -3.79 -2.09 6.50
CA VAL A 45 -4.04 -1.52 5.17
C VAL A 45 -5.54 -1.46 4.91
N ILE A 46 -6.06 -0.25 4.73
CA ILE A 46 -7.45 -0.01 4.37
C ILE A 46 -7.57 -0.08 2.85
N CYS A 47 -8.34 -1.04 2.35
CA CYS A 47 -8.53 -1.17 0.90
C CYS A 47 -9.41 -0.02 0.38
N ALA A 48 -9.00 0.57 -0.74
CA ALA A 48 -9.70 1.67 -1.39
C ALA A 48 -9.72 1.45 -2.91
N GLY A 49 -10.86 0.99 -3.41
CA GLY A 49 -11.09 0.67 -4.83
C GLY A 49 -11.30 1.90 -5.72
N ILE A 50 -10.38 2.86 -5.70
CA ILE A 50 -10.49 4.16 -6.37
C ILE A 50 -9.46 4.31 -7.49
N GLY A 51 -9.68 5.28 -8.40
CA GLY A 51 -8.65 5.78 -9.33
C GLY A 51 -7.98 4.71 -10.20
N GLY A 52 -8.75 3.77 -10.75
CA GLY A 52 -8.22 2.69 -11.60
C GLY A 52 -7.80 1.42 -10.86
N ASN A 53 -8.12 1.29 -9.57
CA ASN A 53 -7.82 0.11 -8.76
C ASN A 53 -9.11 -0.61 -8.29
N PRO A 54 -10.02 -1.06 -9.18
CA PRO A 54 -11.28 -1.71 -8.75
C PRO A 54 -11.04 -2.95 -7.87
N ASP A 55 -9.94 -3.66 -8.11
CA ASP A 55 -9.56 -4.89 -7.42
C ASP A 55 -8.55 -4.64 -6.27
N ASN A 56 -8.56 -3.45 -5.67
CA ASN A 56 -7.56 -3.08 -4.67
C ASN A 56 -7.58 -4.01 -3.45
N ASN A 57 -8.73 -4.57 -3.07
CA ASN A 57 -8.81 -5.56 -2.00
C ASN A 57 -7.94 -6.78 -2.29
N ASP A 58 -8.05 -7.36 -3.48
CA ASP A 58 -7.30 -8.56 -3.87
C ASP A 58 -5.80 -8.25 -3.99
N TYR A 59 -5.46 -7.07 -4.52
CA TYR A 59 -4.09 -6.58 -4.56
C TYR A 59 -3.48 -6.51 -3.15
N VAL A 60 -4.12 -5.80 -2.22
CA VAL A 60 -3.62 -5.62 -0.85
C VAL A 60 -3.49 -6.95 -0.12
N VAL A 61 -4.48 -7.84 -0.22
CA VAL A 61 -4.43 -9.17 0.39
C VAL A 61 -3.26 -10.00 -0.16
N GLY A 62 -3.05 -9.96 -1.48
CA GLY A 62 -1.94 -10.65 -2.14
C GLY A 62 -0.57 -10.12 -1.70
N GLU A 63 -0.40 -8.81 -1.59
CA GLU A 63 0.85 -8.19 -1.13
C GLU A 63 1.11 -8.46 0.36
N ALA A 64 0.08 -8.36 1.22
CA ALA A 64 0.21 -8.66 2.65
C ALA A 64 0.61 -10.13 2.88
N ALA A 65 0.06 -11.07 2.10
CA ALA A 65 0.45 -12.47 2.17
C ALA A 65 1.93 -12.69 1.79
N LYS A 66 2.42 -12.02 0.74
CA LYS A 66 3.84 -12.05 0.35
C LYS A 66 4.76 -11.47 1.41
N ALA A 67 4.29 -10.47 2.15
CA ALA A 67 5.03 -9.82 3.23
C ALA A 67 5.00 -10.59 4.57
N GLY A 68 4.36 -11.78 4.61
CA GLY A 68 4.22 -12.57 5.83
C GLY A 68 3.21 -11.97 6.83
N GLY A 69 2.23 -11.21 6.34
CA GLY A 69 1.23 -10.52 7.17
C GLY A 69 1.80 -9.34 7.95
N ARG A 70 2.89 -8.73 7.45
CA ARG A 70 3.43 -7.48 7.96
C ARG A 70 2.57 -6.29 7.55
#